data_AF-A0A9W8WCS3-F1
#
_entry.id   AF-A0A9W8WCS3-F1
#
_cell.length_a   1.000
_cell.length_b   1.000
_cell.length_c   1.000
_cell.angle_alpha   90.00
_cell.angle_beta   90.00
_cell.angle_gamma   90.00
#
_symmetry.space_group_name_H-M   'P 1'
#
loop_
_entity.id
_entity.type
_entity.pdbx_description
1 polymer ?
#
loop_
_entity_poly.entity_id
_entity_poly.type
_entity_poly.pdbx_seq_one_letter_code
_entity_poly.pdbx_strand_id
1 'polypeptide(L)'
;MIEVQTVTGFSDAKEEAYKFTDATPFLLEDKPQEHGSQYEKADYLFGIKVAASGKSENLIIGQDYPSTGVIGKVLLEAIRQRDSQLTG
;
A
#
# COMPACT_ATOMS: atom_id res chain seq x y z
N MET A 1 4.15 -16.32 9.50
CA MET A 1 4.33 -16.05 8.07
C MET A 1 3.50 -14.82 7.74
N ILE A 2 4.03 -13.89 6.95
CA ILE A 2 3.20 -12.82 6.36
C ILE A 2 2.37 -13.52 5.28
N GLU A 3 1.05 -13.43 5.38
CA GLU A 3 0.13 -13.93 4.36
C GLU A 3 0.34 -13.15 3.04
N VAL A 4 0.12 -13.78 1.89
CA VAL A 4 0.10 -13.10 0.58
C VAL A 4 -0.86 -11.91 0.64
N GLN A 5 -0.36 -10.70 0.37
CA GLN A 5 -1.14 -9.47 0.47
C GLN A 5 -1.23 -8.73 -0.86
N THR A 6 -2.27 -7.93 -1.00
CA THR A 6 -2.25 -6.80 -1.92
C THR A 6 -1.60 -5.61 -1.22
N VAL A 7 -0.57 -5.04 -1.84
CA VAL A 7 0.19 -3.90 -1.30
C VAL A 7 0.37 -2.82 -2.36
N THR A 8 0.72 -1.62 -1.91
CA THR A 8 1.17 -0.52 -2.77
C THR A 8 2.34 0.17 -2.08
N GLY A 9 3.02 1.08 -2.77
CA GLY A 9 4.18 1.80 -2.25
C GLY A 9 4.84 2.61 -3.34
N PHE A 10 5.99 3.21 -3.06
CA PHE A 10 6.72 3.95 -4.08
C PHE A 10 6.98 3.07 -5.31
N SER A 11 6.63 3.56 -6.50
CA SER A 11 6.68 2.79 -7.75
C SER A 11 8.06 2.88 -8.39
N ASP A 12 8.46 1.87 -9.14
CA ASP A 12 9.75 1.81 -9.83
C ASP A 12 9.88 2.94 -10.84
N ALA A 13 8.79 3.28 -11.53
CA ALA A 13 8.72 4.44 -12.41
C ALA A 13 9.03 5.77 -11.69
N LYS A 14 8.75 5.87 -10.38
CA LYS A 14 9.17 7.02 -9.58
C LYS A 14 10.64 6.91 -9.19
N GLU A 15 11.09 5.74 -8.73
CA GLU A 15 12.51 5.56 -8.43
C GLU A 15 13.38 5.93 -9.63
N GLU A 16 12.98 5.56 -10.84
CA GLU A 16 13.63 5.94 -12.10
C GLU A 16 13.58 7.46 -12.32
N ALA A 17 12.41 8.08 -12.17
CA ALA A 17 12.25 9.53 -12.34
C ALA A 17 13.12 10.34 -11.34
N TYR A 18 13.30 9.84 -10.13
CA TYR A 18 14.18 10.43 -9.10
C TYR A 18 15.64 9.96 -9.21
N LYS A 19 15.96 9.05 -10.14
CA LYS A 19 17.30 8.47 -10.33
C LYS A 19 17.83 7.76 -9.08
N PHE A 20 16.95 7.08 -8.37
CA PHE A 20 17.28 6.33 -7.16
C PHE A 20 17.40 4.81 -7.38
N THR A 21 17.09 4.30 -8.57
CA THR A 21 17.15 2.85 -8.88
C THR A 21 18.50 2.20 -8.56
N ASP A 22 19.62 2.92 -8.72
CA ASP A 22 20.97 2.42 -8.43
C ASP A 22 21.36 2.60 -6.95
N ALA A 23 20.59 3.40 -6.20
CA ALA A 23 20.83 3.71 -4.79
C ALA A 23 19.95 2.88 -3.84
N THR A 24 18.87 2.26 -4.35
CA THR A 24 18.00 1.37 -3.58
C THR A 24 18.55 -0.06 -3.59
N PRO A 25 18.53 -0.78 -2.45
CA PRO A 25 19.00 -2.16 -2.39
C PRO A 25 18.08 -3.14 -3.13
N PHE A 26 16.86 -2.70 -3.45
CA PHE A 26 15.85 -3.40 -4.22
C PHE A 26 14.74 -2.44 -4.64
N LEU A 27 13.98 -2.85 -5.64
CA LEU A 27 12.75 -2.20 -6.11
C LEU A 27 11.54 -2.68 -5.30
N LEU A 28 10.72 -1.74 -4.84
CA LEU A 28 9.58 -2.05 -3.98
C LEU A 28 8.41 -2.69 -4.73
N GLU A 29 8.26 -2.47 -6.04
CA GLU A 29 7.23 -3.19 -6.81
C GLU A 29 7.56 -4.70 -6.85
N ASP A 30 8.82 -5.03 -7.12
CA ASP A 30 9.27 -6.40 -7.32
C ASP A 30 9.28 -7.24 -6.04
N LYS A 31 9.78 -6.70 -4.92
CA LYS A 31 10.01 -7.50 -3.71
C LYS A 31 8.78 -8.19 -3.13
N PRO A 32 7.63 -7.54 -2.98
CA PRO A 32 6.40 -8.22 -2.56
C PRO A 32 5.99 -9.33 -3.54
N GLN A 33 6.18 -9.11 -4.84
CA GLN A 33 5.82 -10.08 -5.87
C GLN A 33 6.69 -11.34 -5.83
N GLU A 34 7.99 -11.21 -5.53
CA GLU A 34 8.89 -12.34 -5.28
C GLU A 34 8.40 -13.25 -4.14
N HIS A 35 7.66 -12.69 -3.19
CA HIS A 35 7.06 -13.40 -2.06
C HIS A 35 5.58 -13.78 -2.30
N GLY A 36 5.09 -13.66 -3.54
CA GLY A 36 3.73 -14.03 -3.94
C GLY A 36 2.65 -12.98 -3.66
N SER A 37 3.02 -11.80 -3.15
CA SER A 37 2.09 -10.68 -2.94
C SER A 37 1.78 -9.95 -4.24
N GLN A 38 0.63 -9.28 -4.30
CA GLN A 38 0.25 -8.46 -5.44
C GLN A 38 0.61 -7.01 -5.16
N TYR A 39 1.40 -6.39 -6.03
CA TYR A 39 1.66 -4.96 -6.00
C TYR A 39 0.65 -4.23 -6.89
N GLU A 40 0.09 -3.14 -6.38
CA GLU A 40 -0.78 -2.23 -7.13
C GLU A 40 -0.24 -0.80 -7.07
N LYS A 41 -0.45 -0.03 -8.14
CA LYS A 41 -0.11 1.39 -8.23
C LYS A 41 -1.23 2.19 -8.87
N ALA A 42 -1.19 3.50 -8.69
CA ALA A 42 -2.03 4.43 -9.42
C ALA A 42 -1.68 4.45 -10.91
N ASP A 43 -2.66 4.84 -11.74
CA ASP A 43 -2.50 4.94 -13.20
C ASP A 43 -1.52 6.04 -13.62
N TYR A 44 -1.34 7.05 -12.78
CA TYR A 44 -0.45 8.19 -13.01
C TYR A 44 0.71 8.17 -12.03
N LEU A 45 1.85 8.74 -12.46
CA LEU A 45 3.08 8.75 -11.66
C LEU A 45 2.80 9.21 -10.23
N PHE A 46 2.25 10.40 -10.00
CA PHE A 46 1.91 10.89 -8.65
C PHE A 46 0.44 10.71 -8.26
N GLY A 47 -0.20 9.67 -8.81
CA GLY A 47 -1.59 9.34 -8.49
C GLY A 47 -1.75 8.81 -7.06
N ILE A 48 -2.96 8.91 -6.53
CA ILE A 48 -3.30 8.39 -5.21
C ILE A 48 -3.68 6.92 -5.33
N LYS A 49 -3.06 6.07 -4.50
CA LYS A 49 -3.42 4.67 -4.35
C LYS A 49 -3.28 4.23 -2.91
N VAL A 50 -4.31 3.57 -2.41
CA VAL A 50 -4.34 2.93 -1.09
C VAL A 50 -4.79 1.49 -1.30
N ALA A 51 -4.13 0.56 -0.61
CA ALA A 51 -4.53 -0.84 -0.52
C ALA A 51 -4.89 -1.15 0.94
N ALA A 52 -6.02 -1.83 1.12
CA ALA A 52 -6.41 -2.44 2.38
C ALA A 52 -6.39 -3.96 2.20
N SER A 53 -5.65 -4.67 3.06
CA SER A 53 -5.45 -6.11 2.96
C SER A 53 -5.10 -6.71 4.33
N GLY A 54 -4.74 -7.98 4.37
CA GLY A 54 -4.43 -8.72 5.57
C GLY A 54 -5.67 -9.28 6.26
N LYS A 55 -5.44 -10.13 7.24
CA LYS A 55 -6.51 -10.65 8.09
C LYS A 55 -7.34 -9.50 8.66
N SER A 56 -8.64 -9.51 8.37
CA SER A 56 -9.58 -8.45 8.78
C SER A 56 -9.20 -7.05 8.29
N GLU A 57 -8.52 -6.93 7.15
CA GLU A 57 -8.10 -5.65 6.55
C GLU A 57 -7.23 -4.80 7.49
N ASN A 58 -6.35 -5.46 8.24
CA ASN A 58 -5.45 -4.82 9.21
C ASN A 58 -4.24 -4.13 8.59
N LEU A 59 -3.93 -4.41 7.33
CA LEU A 59 -2.89 -3.73 6.60
C LEU A 59 -3.52 -2.63 5.75
N ILE A 60 -3.27 -1.38 6.08
CA ILE A 60 -3.67 -0.22 5.28
C ILE A 60 -2.38 0.49 4.86
N ILE A 61 -2.11 0.53 3.57
CA ILE A 61 -0.87 1.08 3.01
C ILE A 61 -1.20 1.98 1.82
N GLY A 62 -0.45 3.08 1.66
CA GLY A 62 -0.61 3.98 0.51
C GLY A 62 0.69 4.14 -0.26
N GLN A 63 0.55 4.55 -1.53
CA GLN A 63 1.66 4.56 -2.48
C GLN A 63 2.77 5.54 -2.07
N ASP A 64 2.39 6.75 -1.69
CA ASP A 64 3.29 7.87 -1.40
C ASP A 64 2.56 9.02 -0.69
N TYR A 65 3.24 10.17 -0.58
CA TYR A 65 2.76 11.34 0.16
C TYR A 65 1.33 11.81 -0.20
N PRO A 66 0.94 11.97 -1.48
CA PRO A 66 -0.45 12.24 -1.90
C PRO A 66 -1.51 11.33 -1.27
N SER A 67 -1.17 10.09 -0.94
CA SER A 67 -2.12 9.11 -0.40
C SER A 67 -2.42 9.30 1.10
N THR A 68 -1.66 10.12 1.82
CA THR A 68 -1.75 10.29 3.29
C THR A 68 -3.16 10.63 3.77
N GLY A 69 -3.83 11.59 3.10
CA GLY A 69 -5.18 11.99 3.49
C GLY A 69 -6.23 10.90 3.29
N VAL A 70 -6.05 10.04 2.28
CA VAL A 70 -6.95 8.92 2.00
C VAL A 70 -6.72 7.78 2.98
N ILE A 71 -5.45 7.47 3.32
CA ILE A 71 -5.11 6.48 4.36
C ILE A 71 -5.85 6.78 5.67
N GLY A 72 -5.82 8.04 6.12
CA GLY A 72 -6.49 8.42 7.37
C GLY A 72 -8.00 8.18 7.37
N LYS A 73 -8.67 8.40 6.23
CA LYS A 73 -10.11 8.14 6.08
C LYS A 73 -10.40 6.64 6.11
N VAL A 74 -9.66 5.84 5.34
CA VAL A 74 -9.82 4.38 5.29
C VAL A 74 -9.55 3.75 6.66
N LEU A 75 -8.54 4.21 7.38
CA LEU A 75 -8.24 3.74 8.73
C LEU A 75 -9.38 4.03 9.71
N LEU A 76 -9.92 5.25 9.69
CA LEU A 76 -11.03 5.62 10.57
C LEU A 76 -12.28 4.78 10.27
N GLU A 77 -12.57 4.52 9.00
CA GLU A 77 -13.68 3.67 8.58
C GLU A 77 -13.48 2.22 9.05
N ALA A 78 -12.28 1.66 8.89
CA ALA A 78 -11.96 0.32 9.35
C ALA A 78 -12.14 0.16 10.87
N ILE A 79 -11.73 1.16 11.66
CA ILE A 79 -11.92 1.17 13.12
C ILE A 79 -13.42 1.19 13.45
N ARG A 80 -14.20 2.10 12.84
CA ARG A 80 -15.65 2.22 13.09
C ARG A 80 -16.42 0.93 12.74
N GLN A 81 -16.06 0.27 11.65
CA GLN A 81 -16.70 -0.98 11.24
C GLN A 81 -16.45 -2.09 12.27
N ARG A 82 -15.24 -2.18 12.81
CA ARG A 82 -14.89 -3.16 13.84
C ARG A 82 -15.59 -2.89 15.16
N ASP A 83 -15.62 -1.64 15.60
CA ASP A 83 -16.35 -1.25 16.81
C ASP A 83 -17.83 -1.63 16.71
N SER A 84 -18.43 -1.42 15.53
CA SER A 84 -19.82 -1.82 15.26
C SER A 84 -20.03 -3.34 15.31
N GLN A 85 -19.06 -4.14 14.84
CA GLN A 85 -19.11 -5.61 14.89
C GLN A 85 -18.90 -6.18 16.30
N LEU A 86 -18.27 -5.43 17.21
CA LEU A 86 -18.02 -5.84 18.60
C LEU A 86 -19.16 -5.47 19.55
N THR A 87 -20.03 -4.55 19.14
CA THR A 87 -21.10 -3.98 19.99
C THR A 87 -22.52 -4.36 19.55
N GLY A 88 -22.66 -5.04 18.41
CA GLY A 88 -23.91 -5.65 17.93
C GLY A 88 -23.97 -7.14 18.22
#